data_AF-A0A6J4LG33-F1
#
_entry.id   AF-A0A6J4LG33-F1
#
_cell.length_a   1.000
_cell.length_b   1.000
_cell.length_c   1.000
_cell.angle_alpha   90.00
_cell.angle_beta   90.00
_cell.angle_gamma   90.00
#
_symmetry.space_group_name_H-M   'P 1'
#
loop_
_entity.id
_entity.type
_entity.pdbx_description
1 polymer ?
#
loop_
_entity_poly.entity_id
_entity_poly.type
_entity_poly.pdbx_seq_one_letter_code
_entity_poly.pdbx_strand_id
1 'polypeptide(L)'
;MRRLQDLPVAADVADVEQRTAVGARCARCSASVRPGAPWCTQCYAPAGAPAAPAPEVRPAPATGLPVVEPVGSAPLAATSTGTWPCSTCSHPNDLALPACGACGTPFLAAVRDDRPTVVLPVVGDVLALSAPRRVALALGAVVVLLLLTCVLALLLA
;
A
#
# COMPACT_ATOMS: atom_id res chain seq x y z
N MET A 1 30.86 26.58 43.68
CA MET A 1 29.86 25.62 44.21
C MET A 1 28.56 25.75 43.39
N ARG A 2 28.57 25.41 42.09
CA ARG A 2 28.04 24.17 41.46
C ARG A 2 26.64 23.74 41.93
N ARG A 3 25.60 24.24 41.26
CA ARG A 3 24.31 23.54 41.05
C ARG A 3 24.14 23.33 39.55
N LEU A 4 24.30 22.08 39.11
CA LEU A 4 24.28 21.64 37.70
C LEU A 4 23.47 20.33 37.56
N GLN A 5 22.50 20.07 38.45
CA GLN A 5 21.88 18.74 38.59
C GLN A 5 20.40 18.62 38.20
N ASP A 6 19.73 19.67 37.73
CA ASP A 6 18.29 19.62 37.46
C ASP A 6 17.97 19.81 35.95
N LEU A 7 18.43 18.89 35.11
CA LEU A 7 17.93 18.78 33.73
C LEU A 7 17.30 17.39 33.52
N PRO A 8 16.01 17.31 33.18
CA PRO A 8 15.32 16.03 32.94
C PRO A 8 15.73 15.46 31.57
N VAL A 9 16.61 14.45 31.57
CA VAL A 9 17.11 13.76 30.36
C VAL A 9 16.31 12.48 30.02
N ALA A 10 15.22 12.17 30.73
CA ALA A 10 14.56 10.87 30.63
C ALA A 10 13.37 10.78 29.65
N ALA A 11 12.93 11.88 29.04
CA ALA A 11 11.72 11.87 28.20
C ALA A 11 11.96 11.57 26.70
N ASP A 12 13.19 11.71 26.19
CA ASP A 12 13.46 11.63 24.74
C ASP A 12 13.64 10.19 24.19
N VAL A 13 13.93 9.20 25.04
CA VAL A 13 14.29 7.85 24.55
C VAL A 13 13.05 7.03 24.16
N ALA A 14 11.89 7.31 24.74
CA ALA A 14 10.65 6.58 24.46
C ALA A 14 9.99 6.99 23.13
N ASP A 15 10.21 8.23 22.65
CA ASP A 15 9.64 8.73 21.39
C ASP A 15 10.39 8.17 20.17
N VAL A 16 11.70 7.89 20.32
CA VAL A 16 12.52 7.24 19.27
C VAL A 16 12.05 5.81 19.00
N GLU A 17 11.64 5.08 20.03
CA GLU A 17 11.18 3.68 19.91
C GLU A 17 9.75 3.58 19.34
N GLN A 18 8.93 4.62 19.53
CA GLN A 18 7.60 4.70 18.94
C GLN A 18 7.63 5.12 17.46
N ARG A 19 8.63 5.92 17.04
CA ARG A 19 8.80 6.29 15.63
C ARG A 19 9.30 5.12 14.76
N THR A 20 9.90 4.09 15.36
CA THR A 20 10.31 2.84 14.69
C THR A 20 9.19 1.81 14.54
N ALA A 21 8.01 2.03 15.15
CA ALA A 21 6.87 1.11 15.05
C ALA A 21 6.02 1.30 13.76
N VAL A 22 6.29 2.34 12.97
CA VAL A 22 5.77 2.44 11.60
C VAL A 22 6.60 1.49 10.74
N GLY A 23 6.06 0.31 10.43
CA GLY A 23 6.77 -0.75 9.71
C GLY A 23 7.61 -0.22 8.55
N ALA A 24 8.91 -0.53 8.58
CA ALA A 24 9.89 -0.02 7.61
C ALA A 24 9.41 -0.25 6.17
N ARG A 25 9.46 0.78 5.34
CA ARG A 25 9.12 0.70 3.92
C ARG A 25 10.38 0.37 3.12
N CYS A 26 10.26 -0.48 2.11
CA CYS A 26 11.39 -0.77 1.22
C CYS A 26 11.76 0.48 0.41
N ALA A 27 13.03 0.89 0.44
CA ALA A 27 13.51 2.04 -0.32
C ALA A 27 13.42 1.88 -1.86
N ARG A 28 13.28 0.64 -2.36
CA ARG A 28 13.23 0.35 -3.79
C ARG A 28 11.82 0.31 -4.36
N CYS A 29 10.85 -0.26 -3.63
CA CYS A 29 9.49 -0.50 -4.13
C CYS A 29 8.37 -0.06 -3.19
N SER A 30 8.71 0.63 -2.09
CA SER A 30 7.77 1.13 -1.05
C SER A 30 6.83 0.10 -0.41
N ALA A 31 7.05 -1.20 -0.64
CA ALA A 31 6.35 -2.27 0.06
C ALA A 31 6.69 -2.27 1.57
N SER A 32 5.74 -2.69 2.41
CA SER A 32 5.96 -2.88 3.84
C SER A 32 6.93 -4.04 4.08
N VAL A 33 8.00 -3.79 4.83
CA VAL A 33 9.00 -4.79 5.22
C VAL A 33 8.79 -5.15 6.68
N ARG A 34 8.86 -6.45 7.00
CA ARG A 34 8.78 -6.93 8.38
C ARG A 34 9.97 -6.37 9.18
N PRO A 35 9.76 -5.86 10.41
CA PRO A 35 10.86 -5.41 11.26
C PRO A 35 11.90 -6.52 11.42
N GLY A 36 13.18 -6.18 11.19
CA GLY A 36 14.30 -7.13 11.27
C GLY A 36 14.44 -8.11 10.09
N ALA A 37 13.62 -8.01 9.05
CA ALA A 37 13.83 -8.83 7.85
C ALA A 37 15.10 -8.36 7.10
N PRO A 38 15.96 -9.28 6.63
CA PRO A 38 17.17 -8.92 5.89
C PRO A 38 16.90 -8.49 4.42
N TRP A 39 15.70 -8.73 3.90
CA TRP A 39 15.30 -8.40 2.52
C TRP A 39 13.79 -8.18 2.38
N CYS A 40 13.37 -7.53 1.28
CA CYS A 40 11.97 -7.29 0.94
C CYS A 40 11.36 -8.49 0.20
N THR A 41 10.25 -9.05 0.70
CA THR A 41 9.60 -10.23 0.08
C THR A 41 8.98 -9.97 -1.28
N GLN A 42 8.78 -8.71 -1.68
CA GLN A 42 8.15 -8.35 -2.94
C GLN A 42 9.16 -8.15 -4.08
N CYS A 43 10.31 -7.55 -3.79
CA CYS A 43 11.32 -7.20 -4.81
C CYS A 43 12.69 -7.84 -4.57
N TYR A 44 12.83 -8.61 -3.49
CA TYR A 44 14.06 -9.30 -3.07
C TYR A 44 15.26 -8.37 -2.82
N ALA A 45 15.05 -7.06 -2.65
CA ALA A 45 16.11 -6.12 -2.32
C ALA A 45 16.52 -6.23 -0.83
N PRO A 46 17.81 -6.05 -0.49
CA PRO A 46 18.28 -6.07 0.89
C PRO A 46 17.65 -4.92 1.69
N ALA A 47 17.15 -5.25 2.88
CA ALA A 47 16.57 -4.27 3.79
C ALA A 47 17.71 -3.53 4.52
N GLY A 48 17.68 -2.20 4.50
CA GLY A 48 18.69 -1.38 5.18
C GLY A 48 19.95 -1.10 4.37
N ALA A 49 20.00 -1.43 3.08
CA ALA A 49 21.01 -0.82 2.21
C ALA A 49 20.78 0.70 2.21
N PRO A 50 21.74 1.53 2.67
CA PRO A 50 21.61 2.97 2.57
C PRO A 50 21.36 3.28 1.10
N ALA A 51 20.34 4.10 0.83
CA ALA A 51 20.13 4.63 -0.51
C ALA A 51 21.44 5.26 -0.93
N ALA A 52 22.13 4.63 -1.90
CA ALA A 52 23.31 5.23 -2.49
C ALA A 52 22.90 6.65 -2.92
N PRO A 53 23.74 7.67 -2.65
CA PRO A 53 23.40 9.04 -3.02
C PRO A 53 23.00 9.03 -4.49
N ALA A 54 21.80 9.55 -4.77
CA ALA A 54 21.28 9.65 -6.12
C ALA A 54 22.37 10.31 -6.97
N PRO A 55 22.82 9.70 -8.08
CA PRO A 55 23.77 10.35 -8.95
C PRO A 55 23.15 11.67 -9.40
N GLU A 56 23.88 12.76 -9.17
CA GLU A 56 23.50 14.09 -9.59
C GLU A 56 23.19 14.04 -11.09
N VAL A 57 21.93 14.33 -11.44
CA VAL A 57 21.43 14.29 -12.82
C VAL A 57 22.08 15.44 -13.56
N ARG A 58 23.27 15.19 -14.10
CA ARG A 58 23.86 16.04 -15.13
C ARG A 58 23.05 15.81 -16.41
N PRO A 59 22.53 16.85 -17.09
CA PRO A 59 21.84 16.66 -18.35
C PRO A 59 22.79 16.00 -19.35
N ALA A 60 22.51 14.74 -19.70
CA ALA A 60 23.25 14.05 -20.74
C ALA A 60 22.74 14.54 -22.12
N PRO A 61 23.62 14.79 -23.10
CA PRO A 61 23.20 15.04 -24.47
C PRO A 61 22.44 13.81 -25.00
N ALA A 62 21.34 14.06 -25.72
CA ALA A 62 20.46 13.03 -26.23
C ALA A 62 21.16 12.14 -27.26
N THR A 63 21.75 11.04 -26.81
CA THR A 63 22.19 9.95 -27.67
C THR A 63 21.04 8.94 -27.78
N GLY A 64 20.52 8.77 -29.00
CA GLY A 64 19.36 7.93 -29.28
C GLY A 64 19.52 6.50 -28.78
N LEU A 65 18.58 6.08 -27.94
CA LEU A 65 18.39 4.67 -27.57
C LEU A 65 17.49 3.99 -28.62
N PRO A 66 17.68 2.69 -28.88
CA PRO A 66 16.82 1.93 -29.78
C PRO A 66 15.40 1.85 -29.20
N VAL A 67 14.43 2.23 -30.03
CA VAL A 67 13.00 2.06 -29.77
C VAL A 67 12.72 0.56 -29.60
N VAL A 68 12.35 0.16 -28.39
CA VAL A 68 11.69 -1.14 -28.18
C VAL A 68 10.22 -0.92 -28.54
N GLU A 69 9.81 -1.43 -29.71
CA GLU A 69 8.41 -1.41 -30.11
C GLU A 69 7.56 -2.23 -29.13
N PRO A 70 6.54 -1.64 -28.48
CA PRO A 70 5.57 -2.41 -27.73
C PRO A 70 4.76 -3.28 -28.70
N VAL A 71 4.80 -4.60 -28.48
CA VAL A 71 3.97 -5.57 -29.21
C VAL A 71 2.51 -5.17 -29.07
N GLY A 72 1.88 -4.90 -30.22
CA GLY A 72 0.58 -4.25 -30.33
C GLY A 72 -0.53 -5.00 -29.59
N SER A 73 -1.08 -4.35 -28.57
CA SER A 73 -2.48 -4.50 -28.21
C SER A 73 -3.24 -3.44 -28.99
N ALA A 74 -4.11 -3.86 -29.90
CA ALA A 74 -4.91 -2.95 -30.72
C ALA A 74 -5.62 -1.92 -29.82
N PRO A 75 -5.56 -0.61 -30.13
CA PRO A 75 -6.28 0.38 -29.35
C PRO A 75 -7.76 0.23 -29.66
N LEU A 76 -8.52 -0.34 -28.73
CA LEU A 76 -9.91 0.05 -28.57
C LEU A 76 -9.85 1.55 -28.28
N ALA A 77 -10.21 2.36 -29.28
CA ALA A 77 -10.37 3.80 -29.12
C ALA A 77 -11.51 4.03 -28.13
N ALA A 78 -11.18 3.96 -26.84
CA ALA A 78 -12.03 4.41 -25.77
C ALA A 78 -12.11 5.93 -25.95
N THR A 79 -13.26 6.41 -26.39
CA THR A 79 -13.61 7.82 -26.29
C THR A 79 -13.80 8.10 -24.80
N SER A 80 -12.70 8.23 -24.06
CA SER A 80 -12.71 8.50 -22.62
C SER A 80 -13.19 9.92 -22.39
N THR A 81 -14.50 10.07 -22.24
CA THR A 81 -15.13 11.36 -21.92
C THR A 81 -15.04 11.70 -20.43
N GLY A 82 -14.45 10.83 -19.62
CA GLY A 82 -14.27 11.09 -18.20
C GLY A 82 -12.85 11.52 -17.87
N THR A 83 -12.76 12.50 -16.98
CA THR A 83 -11.52 12.96 -16.37
C THR A 83 -11.52 12.61 -14.89
N TRP A 84 -10.34 12.40 -14.32
CA TRP A 84 -10.16 12.21 -12.89
C TRP A 84 -9.24 13.29 -12.30
N PRO A 85 -9.56 13.82 -11.10
CA PRO A 85 -8.71 14.78 -10.41
C PRO A 85 -7.57 14.06 -9.69
N CYS A 86 -6.34 14.54 -9.83
CA CYS A 86 -5.22 14.03 -9.05
C CYS A 86 -5.41 14.32 -7.55
N SER A 87 -5.36 13.30 -6.70
CA SER A 87 -5.48 13.47 -5.24
C SER A 87 -4.32 14.25 -4.61
N THR A 88 -3.18 14.38 -5.31
CA THR A 88 -1.98 15.06 -4.80
C THR A 88 -1.88 16.50 -5.27
N CYS A 89 -2.16 16.78 -6.55
CA CYS A 89 -2.00 18.11 -7.14
C CYS A 89 -3.28 18.70 -7.73
N SER A 90 -4.42 18.00 -7.65
CA SER A 90 -5.73 18.39 -8.22
C SER A 90 -5.80 18.59 -9.74
N HIS A 91 -4.71 18.34 -10.46
CA HIS A 91 -4.72 18.44 -11.92
C HIS A 91 -5.75 17.47 -12.53
N PRO A 92 -6.63 17.91 -13.44
CA PRO A 92 -7.51 17.01 -14.18
C PRO A 92 -6.70 16.18 -15.17
N ASN A 93 -6.89 14.86 -15.15
CA ASN A 93 -6.24 13.92 -16.06
C ASN A 93 -7.30 13.13 -16.82
N ASP A 94 -6.96 12.70 -18.03
CA ASP A 94 -7.79 11.77 -18.80
C ASP A 94 -7.85 10.40 -18.09
N LEU A 95 -9.00 9.73 -18.09
CA LEU A 95 -9.16 8.36 -17.60
C LEU A 95 -8.26 7.35 -18.33
N ALA A 96 -7.84 7.65 -19.56
CA ALA A 96 -6.90 6.81 -20.30
C ALA A 96 -5.47 6.86 -19.70
N LEU A 97 -5.13 7.88 -18.90
CA LEU A 97 -3.80 8.02 -18.32
C LEU A 97 -3.67 7.22 -17.01
N PRO A 98 -2.68 6.30 -16.89
CA PRO A 98 -2.47 5.52 -15.68
C PRO A 98 -1.83 6.33 -14.53
N ALA A 99 -1.37 7.55 -14.81
CA ALA A 99 -0.72 8.45 -13.87
C ALA A 99 -1.00 9.92 -14.21
N CYS A 100 -0.85 10.79 -13.21
CA CYS A 100 -1.04 12.21 -13.40
C CYS A 100 0.02 12.80 -14.34
N GLY A 101 -0.40 13.52 -15.37
CA GLY A 101 0.50 14.18 -16.32
C GLY A 101 1.33 15.31 -15.71
N ALA A 102 0.90 15.88 -14.57
CA ALA A 102 1.60 16.98 -13.90
C ALA A 102 2.62 16.50 -12.85
N CYS A 103 2.23 15.58 -11.96
CA CYS A 103 3.09 15.16 -10.84
C CYS A 103 3.50 13.68 -10.86
N GLY A 104 3.08 12.91 -11.87
CA GLY A 104 3.46 11.50 -12.04
C GLY A 104 2.82 10.52 -11.05
N THR A 105 1.97 10.98 -10.13
CA THR A 105 1.30 10.09 -9.17
C THR A 105 0.34 9.14 -9.89
N PRO A 106 0.38 7.82 -9.62
CA PRO A 106 -0.52 6.88 -10.27
C PRO A 106 -1.99 7.17 -9.97
N PHE A 107 -2.86 6.75 -10.90
CA PHE A 107 -4.31 6.79 -10.72
C PHE A 107 -4.71 6.10 -9.41
N LEU A 108 -5.49 6.78 -8.57
CA LEU A 108 -5.97 6.31 -7.27
C LEU A 108 -4.87 5.98 -6.24
N ALA A 109 -3.70 6.63 -6.31
CA ALA A 109 -2.65 6.48 -5.30
C ALA A 109 -3.18 6.69 -3.86
N ALA A 110 -4.00 7.71 -3.64
CA ALA A 110 -4.57 8.00 -2.32
C ALA A 110 -5.50 6.89 -1.80
N VAL A 111 -6.28 6.23 -2.66
CA VAL A 111 -7.19 5.15 -2.25
C VAL A 111 -6.42 3.88 -1.86
N ARG A 112 -5.19 3.72 -2.34
CA ARG A 112 -4.34 2.57 -1.98
C ARG A 112 -3.80 2.67 -0.56
N ASP A 113 -3.51 3.89 -0.13
CA ASP A 113 -2.96 4.17 1.20
C ASP A 113 -4.06 4.39 2.25
N ASP A 114 -5.21 4.90 1.82
CA ASP A 114 -6.39 5.01 2.66
C ASP A 114 -7.02 3.62 2.80
N ARG A 115 -6.81 2.96 3.94
CA ARG A 115 -7.52 1.71 4.25
C ARG A 115 -8.92 2.11 4.67
N PRO A 116 -9.97 1.95 3.84
CA PRO A 116 -11.32 2.23 4.29
C PRO A 116 -11.59 1.30 5.47
N THR A 117 -11.73 1.89 6.65
CA THR A 117 -12.16 1.18 7.85
C THR A 117 -13.63 0.92 7.66
N VAL A 118 -13.93 -0.26 7.10
CA VAL A 118 -15.30 -0.74 6.93
C VAL A 118 -15.80 -1.15 8.31
N VAL A 119 -16.32 -0.17 9.05
CA VAL A 119 -17.02 -0.41 10.31
C VAL A 119 -18.44 -0.79 9.98
N LEU A 120 -18.73 -2.09 10.03
CA LEU A 120 -20.10 -2.57 9.92
C LEU A 120 -20.78 -2.37 11.28
N PRO A 121 -21.98 -1.76 11.34
CA PRO A 121 -22.63 -1.39 12.61
C PRO A 121 -22.89 -2.56 13.56
N VAL A 122 -22.92 -3.80 13.04
CA VAL A 122 -23.15 -5.02 13.83
C VAL A 122 -21.88 -5.85 14.04
N VAL A 123 -20.88 -5.74 13.15
CA VAL A 123 -19.70 -6.63 13.15
C VAL A 123 -18.45 -5.94 13.70
N GLY A 124 -18.47 -4.61 13.80
CA GLY A 124 -17.30 -3.81 14.13
C GLY A 124 -16.29 -3.76 12.98
N ASP A 125 -15.04 -3.40 13.28
CA ASP A 125 -13.97 -3.34 12.29
C ASP A 125 -13.50 -4.75 11.92
N VAL A 126 -13.94 -5.22 10.76
CA VAL A 126 -13.57 -6.54 10.22
C VAL A 126 -12.09 -6.60 9.86
N LEU A 127 -11.46 -5.45 9.62
CA LEU A 127 -10.04 -5.35 9.30
C LEU A 127 -9.16 -5.41 10.56
N ALA A 128 -9.71 -5.16 11.74
CA ALA A 128 -9.02 -5.35 13.01
C ALA A 128 -8.92 -6.84 13.43
N LEU A 129 -9.69 -7.74 12.80
CA LEU A 129 -9.65 -9.17 13.10
C LEU A 129 -8.33 -9.78 12.62
N SER A 130 -7.65 -10.53 13.49
CA SER A 130 -6.44 -11.29 13.16
C SER A 130 -6.72 -12.32 12.06
N ALA A 131 -5.73 -12.58 11.19
CA ALA A 131 -5.82 -13.56 10.11
C ALA A 131 -6.46 -14.91 10.51
N PRO A 132 -6.09 -15.56 11.64
CA PRO A 132 -6.72 -16.82 12.03
C PRO A 132 -8.20 -16.66 12.37
N ARG A 133 -8.61 -15.52 12.94
CA ARG A 133 -10.01 -15.26 13.30
C ARG A 133 -10.88 -15.04 12.06
N ARG A 134 -10.32 -14.43 11.01
CA ARG A 134 -10.99 -14.30 9.71
C ARG A 134 -11.24 -15.66 9.06
N VAL A 135 -10.25 -16.55 9.09
CA VAL A 135 -10.38 -17.91 8.55
C VAL A 135 -11.43 -18.70 9.34
N ALA A 136 -11.43 -18.59 10.67
CA ALA A 136 -12.42 -19.26 11.51
C ALA A 136 -13.86 -18.80 11.21
N LEU A 137 -14.07 -17.49 10.99
CA LEU A 137 -15.38 -16.96 10.60
C LEU A 137 -15.83 -17.46 9.23
N ALA A 138 -14.92 -17.50 8.24
CA ALA A 138 -15.22 -18.00 6.91
C ALA A 138 -15.62 -19.48 6.95
N LEU A 139 -14.87 -20.32 7.68
CA LEU A 139 -15.21 -21.74 7.86
C LEU A 139 -16.53 -21.91 8.60
N GLY A 140 -16.77 -21.14 9.66
CA GLY A 140 -18.03 -21.16 10.40
C GLY A 140 -19.23 -20.84 9.50
N ALA A 141 -19.14 -19.81 8.67
CA ALA A 141 -20.19 -19.44 7.73
C ALA A 141 -20.48 -20.55 6.71
N VAL A 142 -19.43 -21.19 6.18
CA VAL A 142 -19.59 -22.32 5.24
C VAL A 142 -20.28 -23.51 5.91
N VAL A 143 -19.88 -23.88 7.14
CA VAL A 143 -20.51 -24.98 7.88
C VAL A 143 -21.98 -24.70 8.17
N VAL A 144 -22.31 -23.48 8.60
CA VAL A 144 -23.71 -23.08 8.85
C VAL A 144 -24.54 -23.18 7.56
N LEU A 145 -24.01 -22.68 6.43
CA LEU A 145 -24.70 -22.76 5.14
C LEU A 145 -24.94 -24.22 4.73
N LEU A 146 -23.93 -25.08 4.86
CA LEU A 146 -24.05 -26.51 4.55
C LEU A 146 -25.12 -27.19 5.41
N LEU A 147 -25.11 -26.96 6.72
CA LEU A 147 -26.13 -27.50 7.62
C LEU A 147 -27.54 -27.03 7.23
N LEU A 148 -27.68 -25.75 6.90
CA LEU A 148 -28.97 -25.17 6.51
C LEU A 148 -29.48 -25.77 5.19
N THR A 149 -28.59 -25.98 4.21
CA THR A 149 -28.94 -26.68 2.97
C THR A 149 -29.33 -28.15 3.18
N CYS A 150 -28.64 -28.87 4.07
CA CYS A 150 -29.00 -30.25 4.41
C CYS A 150 -30.38 -30.33 5.08
N VAL A 151 -30.67 -29.45 6.04
CA VAL A 151 -31.98 -29.38 6.70
C VAL A 151 -33.08 -29.08 5.68
N LEU A 152 -32.86 -28.12 4.79
CA LEU A 152 -33.82 -27.80 3.74
C LEU A 152 -34.08 -29.00 2.81
N ALA A 153 -33.03 -29.72 2.41
CA ALA A 153 -33.15 -30.91 1.59
C ALA A 153 -33.95 -32.02 2.29
N LEU A 154 -33.73 -32.24 3.59
CA LEU A 154 -34.46 -33.22 4.39
C LEU A 154 -35.95 -32.86 4.57
N LEU A 155 -36.28 -31.57 4.63
CA LEU A 155 -37.66 -31.10 4.76
C LEU A 155 -38.45 -31.18 3.45
N LEU A 156 -37.75 -31.19 2.31
CA LEU A 156 -38.34 -31.25 0.97
C LEU A 156 -38.41 -32.67 0.39
N ALA A 157 -37.78 -33.65 1.05
CA ALA A 157 -37.78 -35.06 0.69
C ALA A 157 -38.94 -35.80 1.37
#